data_AF-A0A951UDV0-F1
#
_entry.id   AF-A0A951UDV0-F1
#
_cell.length_a   1.000
_cell.length_b   1.000
_cell.length_c   1.000
_cell.angle_alpha   90.00
_cell.angle_beta   90.00
_cell.angle_gamma   90.00
#
_symmetry.space_group_name_H-M   'P 1'
#
loop_
_entity.id
_entity.type
_entity.pdbx_description
1 polymer ?
#
loop_
_entity_poly.entity_id
_entity_poly.type
_entity_poly.pdbx_seq_one_letter_code
_entity_poly.pdbx_strand_id
1 'polypeptide(L)'
;MRSNLAIFIGTLLLFIAIVAAAIWGYILSLLFRGFLTINPQTVLGTLILFITVVLLICVLYFLIKRQRTLALRRVTPLQPPPTTLQPLLLPRDTASQSSLSSPSPELQNQLYSMLGGDRERAERLVNQAKNKHPGMSEDWYWEKAIADLGRDRR
;
A
#
# COMPACT_ATOMS: atom_id res chain seq x y z
N MET A 1 18.43 22.83 12.89
CA MET A 1 19.13 22.13 11.78
C MET A 1 18.28 21.07 11.04
N ARG A 2 17.28 20.41 11.66
CA ARG A 2 16.47 19.36 10.99
C ARG A 2 15.50 19.87 9.91
N SER A 3 15.01 21.10 10.01
CA SER A 3 14.04 21.69 9.05
C SER A 3 14.63 21.93 7.66
N ASN A 4 15.90 22.35 7.61
CA ASN A 4 16.60 22.56 6.34
C ASN A 4 16.76 21.24 5.59
N LEU A 5 17.02 20.15 6.32
CA LEU A 5 17.16 18.81 5.73
C LEU A 5 15.87 18.35 5.04
N ALA A 6 14.70 18.57 5.65
CA ALA A 6 13.41 18.21 5.04
C ALA A 6 13.11 19.01 3.76
N ILE A 7 13.46 20.31 3.75
CA ILE A 7 13.31 21.17 2.57
C ILE A 7 14.26 20.70 1.45
N PHE A 8 15.52 20.38 1.79
CA PHE A 8 16.50 19.84 0.85
C PHE A 8 16.10 18.48 0.26
N ILE A 9 15.53 17.59 1.07
CA ILE A 9 15.03 16.29 0.60
C ILE A 9 13.84 16.49 -0.35
N GLY A 10 12.92 17.40 -0.03
CA GLY A 10 11.77 17.71 -0.86
C GLY A 10 12.17 18.29 -2.22
N THR A 11 13.11 19.24 -2.25
CA THR A 11 13.62 19.81 -3.51
C THR A 11 14.44 18.80 -4.31
N LEU A 12 15.23 17.95 -3.65
CA LEU A 12 15.96 16.88 -4.33
C LEU A 12 15.01 15.88 -5.00
N LEU A 13 13.93 15.50 -4.32
CA LEU A 13 12.93 14.58 -4.86
C LEU A 13 12.19 15.19 -6.07
N LEU A 14 11.81 16.47 -5.97
CA LEU A 14 11.19 17.21 -7.06
C LEU A 14 12.12 17.32 -8.28
N PHE A 15 13.40 17.59 -8.04
CA PHE A 15 14.42 17.68 -9.08
C PHE A 15 14.61 16.33 -9.79
N ILE A 16 14.74 15.24 -9.02
CA ILE A 16 14.85 13.89 -9.59
C ILE A 16 13.61 13.53 -10.43
N ALA A 17 12.41 13.89 -9.97
CA ALA A 17 11.17 13.63 -10.71
C ALA A 17 11.10 14.41 -12.04
N ILE A 18 11.49 15.69 -12.03
CA ILE A 18 11.54 16.52 -13.24
C ILE A 18 12.58 15.98 -14.22
N VAL A 19 13.77 15.60 -13.74
CA VAL A 19 14.83 15.01 -14.56
C VAL A 19 14.38 13.68 -15.16
N ALA A 20 13.73 12.81 -14.37
CA ALA A 20 13.21 11.54 -14.87
C ALA A 20 12.13 11.76 -15.95
N ALA A 21 11.21 12.70 -15.76
CA ALA A 21 10.19 13.04 -16.75
C ALA A 21 10.80 13.63 -18.04
N ALA A 22 11.80 14.51 -17.89
CA ALA A 22 12.51 15.10 -19.02
C ALA A 22 13.32 14.06 -19.79
N ILE A 23 13.98 13.11 -19.11
CA ILE A 23 14.70 12.01 -19.74
C ILE A 23 13.73 11.08 -20.46
N TRP A 24 12.59 10.74 -19.86
CA TRP A 24 11.58 9.89 -20.50
C TRP A 24 10.97 10.57 -21.72
N GLY A 25 10.65 11.86 -21.62
CA GLY A 25 10.17 12.68 -22.72
C GLY A 25 11.22 12.85 -23.82
N TYR A 26 12.50 12.98 -23.45
CA TYR A 26 13.62 13.06 -24.40
C TYR A 26 13.85 11.74 -25.13
N ILE A 27 13.79 10.60 -24.43
CA ILE A 27 13.86 9.26 -25.04
C ILE A 27 12.68 9.04 -25.98
N LEU A 28 11.47 9.47 -25.58
CA LEU A 28 10.29 9.45 -26.43
C LEU A 28 10.48 10.36 -27.65
N SER A 29 11.06 11.55 -27.47
CA SER A 29 11.34 12.48 -28.56
C SER A 29 12.46 11.98 -29.48
N LEU A 30 13.43 11.21 -28.99
CA LEU A 30 14.45 10.51 -29.78
C LEU A 30 13.83 9.40 -30.62
N LEU A 31 12.90 8.64 -30.02
CA LEU A 31 12.14 7.63 -30.71
C LEU A 31 11.33 8.23 -31.86
N PHE A 32 10.71 9.40 -31.66
CA PHE A 32 9.98 10.10 -32.73
C PHE A 32 10.91 10.72 -33.79
N ARG A 33 12.06 11.29 -33.41
CA ARG A 33 12.95 12.00 -34.33
C ARG A 33 13.79 11.08 -35.22
N GLY A 34 14.13 9.88 -34.74
CA GLY A 34 14.88 8.87 -35.51
C GLY A 34 14.00 7.96 -36.39
N PHE A 35 12.68 8.04 -36.24
CA PHE A 35 11.73 7.07 -36.82
C PHE A 35 10.98 7.60 -38.05
N LEU A 36 11.42 8.71 -38.64
CA LEU A 36 10.83 9.32 -39.84
C LEU A 36 11.03 8.49 -41.14
N THR A 37 11.60 7.29 -41.08
CA THR A 37 11.43 6.30 -42.15
C THR A 37 10.14 5.54 -41.85
N ILE A 38 9.00 6.10 -42.28
CA ILE A 38 7.64 5.61 -41.99
C ILE A 38 7.44 4.24 -42.65
N ASN A 39 8.02 3.21 -42.05
CA ASN A 39 7.83 1.83 -42.46
C ASN A 39 6.68 1.26 -41.61
N PRO A 40 5.63 0.69 -42.23
CA PRO A 40 4.48 0.17 -41.47
C PRO A 40 4.88 -0.92 -40.48
N GLN A 41 5.97 -1.64 -40.76
CA GLN A 41 6.54 -2.67 -39.90
C GLN A 41 7.08 -2.11 -38.57
N THR A 42 7.75 -0.95 -38.62
CA THR A 42 8.31 -0.36 -37.40
C THR A 42 7.19 0.22 -36.53
N VAL A 43 6.19 0.85 -37.15
CA VAL A 43 4.98 1.33 -36.44
C VAL A 43 4.32 0.19 -35.70
N LEU A 44 4.10 -0.94 -36.38
CA LEU A 44 3.52 -2.15 -35.78
C LEU A 44 4.36 -2.66 -34.60
N GLY A 45 5.68 -2.68 -34.73
CA GLY A 45 6.60 -3.07 -33.66
C GLY A 45 6.49 -2.18 -32.41
N THR A 46 6.41 -0.86 -32.58
CA THR A 46 6.26 0.07 -31.45
C THR A 46 4.90 -0.05 -30.77
N LEU A 47 3.84 -0.32 -31.54
CA LEU A 47 2.48 -0.53 -31.03
C LEU A 47 2.41 -1.84 -30.22
N ILE A 48 3.01 -2.92 -30.74
CA ILE A 48 3.12 -4.21 -30.03
C ILE A 48 3.94 -4.04 -28.75
N LEU A 49 5.07 -3.33 -28.79
CA LEU A 49 5.90 -3.07 -27.62
C LEU A 49 5.13 -2.31 -26.55
N PHE A 50 4.42 -1.24 -26.93
CA PHE A 50 3.61 -0.44 -26.02
C PHE A 50 2.47 -1.26 -25.41
N ILE A 51 1.73 -2.02 -26.22
CA ILE A 51 0.66 -2.92 -25.76
C ILE A 51 1.22 -3.94 -24.76
N THR A 52 2.38 -4.53 -25.06
CA THR A 52 3.03 -5.52 -24.20
C THR A 52 3.42 -4.91 -22.86
N VAL A 53 4.00 -3.70 -22.85
CA VAL A 53 4.36 -2.98 -21.63
C VAL A 53 3.12 -2.66 -20.80
N VAL A 54 2.04 -2.16 -21.42
CA VAL A 54 0.77 -1.87 -20.74
C VAL A 54 0.15 -3.15 -20.18
N LEU A 55 0.12 -4.24 -20.95
CA LEU A 55 -0.39 -5.53 -20.50
C LEU A 55 0.41 -6.05 -19.30
N LEU A 56 1.74 -5.97 -19.37
CA LEU A 56 2.64 -6.38 -18.28
C LEU A 56 2.37 -5.56 -17.01
N ILE A 57 2.21 -4.24 -17.13
CA ILE A 57 1.87 -3.34 -16.02
C ILE A 57 0.49 -3.70 -15.44
N CYS A 58 -0.51 -3.95 -16.28
CA CYS A 58 -1.85 -4.37 -15.86
C CYS A 58 -1.81 -5.72 -15.12
N VAL A 59 -1.06 -6.70 -15.64
CA VAL A 59 -0.88 -8.02 -15.01
C VAL A 59 -0.14 -7.89 -13.69
N LEU A 60 0.90 -7.06 -13.61
CA LEU A 60 1.64 -6.82 -12.37
C LEU A 60 0.76 -6.16 -11.31
N TYR A 61 -0.03 -5.16 -11.70
CA TYR A 61 -1.05 -4.55 -10.83
C TYR A 61 -2.07 -5.58 -10.35
N PHE A 62 -2.55 -6.43 -11.26
CA PHE A 62 -3.50 -7.49 -10.93
C PHE A 62 -2.88 -8.57 -10.03
N LEU A 63 -1.62 -8.93 -10.22
CA LEU A 63 -0.86 -9.85 -9.38
C LEU A 63 -0.73 -9.28 -7.96
N ILE A 64 -0.39 -8.01 -7.82
CA ILE A 64 -0.30 -7.34 -6.52
C ILE A 64 -1.67 -7.32 -5.83
N LYS A 65 -2.74 -7.00 -6.57
CA LYS A 65 -4.12 -7.06 -6.07
C LYS A 65 -4.53 -8.48 -5.65
N ARG A 66 -4.13 -9.49 -6.43
CA ARG A 66 -4.43 -10.92 -6.20
C ARG A 66 -3.63 -11.51 -5.04
N GLN A 67 -2.38 -11.12 -4.85
CA GLN A 67 -1.56 -11.56 -3.71
C GLN A 67 -2.13 -11.05 -2.38
N ARG A 68 -2.67 -9.83 -2.34
CA ARG A 68 -3.38 -9.31 -1.16
C ARG A 68 -4.61 -10.15 -0.81
N THR A 69 -5.36 -10.64 -1.80
CA THR A 69 -6.48 -11.55 -1.56
C THR A 69 -6.07 -12.96 -1.10
N LEU A 70 -4.82 -13.37 -1.35
CA LEU A 70 -4.30 -14.68 -0.92
C LEU A 70 -3.68 -14.65 0.48
N ALA A 71 -3.12 -13.51 0.90
CA ALA A 71 -2.52 -13.33 2.23
C ALA A 71 -3.56 -13.41 3.36
N LEU A 72 -4.79 -12.94 3.14
CA LEU A 72 -5.88 -13.03 4.12
C LEU A 72 -6.38 -14.48 4.35
N ARG A 73 -6.11 -15.40 3.42
CA ARG A 73 -6.52 -16.81 3.51
C ARG A 73 -5.48 -17.71 4.22
N ARG A 74 -4.23 -17.24 4.37
CA ARG A 74 -3.14 -18.02 4.99
C ARG A 74 -2.96 -17.74 6.48
N VAL A 75 -3.59 -16.70 7.02
CA VAL A 75 -3.63 -16.43 8.46
C VAL A 75 -4.96 -16.93 9.03
N THR A 76 -5.19 -18.24 8.93
CA THR A 76 -5.92 -18.93 10.01
C THR A 76 -4.85 -19.28 11.04
N PRO A 77 -4.80 -18.61 12.21
CA PRO A 77 -3.86 -19.00 13.25
C PRO A 77 -4.27 -20.38 13.75
N LEU A 78 -3.44 -21.39 13.46
CA LEU A 78 -3.45 -22.64 14.21
C LEU A 78 -2.92 -22.31 15.61
N GLN A 79 -3.84 -21.96 16.50
CA GLN A 79 -3.56 -21.62 17.90
C GLN A 79 -3.10 -22.89 18.66
N PRO A 80 -1.89 -22.92 19.26
CA PRO A 80 -1.50 -24.00 20.16
C PRO A 80 -2.27 -23.87 21.49
N PRO A 81 -2.81 -24.97 22.03
CA PRO A 81 -3.50 -24.97 23.32
C PRO A 81 -2.49 -24.86 24.48
N PRO A 82 -2.76 -24.05 25.53
CA PRO A 82 -1.99 -24.13 26.77
C PRO A 82 -2.38 -25.39 27.54
N THR A 83 -1.51 -26.40 27.51
CA THR A 83 -1.47 -27.57 28.41
C THR A 83 -1.42 -27.05 29.86
N THR A 84 -2.20 -27.47 30.87
CA THR A 84 -2.50 -28.82 31.39
C THR A 84 -3.58 -28.57 32.47
N LEU A 85 -4.76 -29.21 32.47
CA LEU A 85 -5.01 -30.54 33.03
C LEU A 85 -6.04 -31.27 32.15
N GLN A 86 -5.59 -32.35 31.51
CA GLN A 86 -6.42 -33.27 30.73
C GLN A 86 -7.18 -34.18 31.71
N PRO A 87 -8.44 -34.54 31.40
CA PRO A 87 -8.64 -35.72 30.55
C PRO A 87 -9.56 -35.45 29.33
N LEU A 88 -9.00 -35.75 28.16
CA LEU A 88 -9.60 -36.19 26.89
C LEU A 88 -11.15 -36.16 26.72
N LEU A 89 -11.67 -35.24 25.88
CA LEU A 89 -12.24 -35.53 24.54
C LEU A 89 -13.09 -34.35 23.94
N LEU A 90 -12.36 -33.52 23.18
CA LEU A 90 -12.63 -32.70 21.99
C LEU A 90 -13.65 -31.49 21.93
N PRO A 91 -13.16 -30.28 21.49
CA PRO A 91 -13.81 -28.96 21.46
C PRO A 91 -15.06 -28.71 20.60
N ARG A 92 -15.90 -27.77 21.07
CA ARG A 92 -16.95 -27.11 20.27
C ARG A 92 -16.99 -25.59 20.54
N ASP A 93 -16.90 -24.87 19.43
CA ASP A 93 -16.94 -23.43 19.17
C ASP A 93 -17.76 -22.55 20.13
N THR A 94 -17.15 -21.44 20.58
CA THR A 94 -17.76 -20.09 20.51
C THR A 94 -16.69 -19.01 20.76
N ALA A 95 -15.79 -18.85 19.78
CA ALA A 95 -15.08 -17.59 19.64
C ALA A 95 -16.08 -16.53 19.19
N SER A 96 -16.16 -15.45 19.97
CA SER A 96 -17.05 -14.31 19.79
C SER A 96 -17.05 -13.79 18.35
N GLN A 97 -18.23 -13.85 17.75
CA GLN A 97 -18.61 -13.04 16.61
C GLN A 97 -18.44 -11.56 16.97
N SER A 98 -17.63 -10.84 16.21
CA SER A 98 -17.69 -9.36 16.14
C SER A 98 -17.42 -8.88 14.70
N SER A 99 -18.13 -9.50 13.76
CA SER A 99 -18.48 -8.86 12.50
C SER A 99 -19.72 -8.00 12.76
N LEU A 100 -19.55 -6.68 12.92
CA LEU A 100 -20.49 -5.63 12.50
C LEU A 100 -19.94 -4.24 12.91
N SER A 101 -19.35 -3.54 11.93
CA SER A 101 -19.34 -2.07 11.82
C SER A 101 -18.87 -1.24 13.02
N SER A 102 -17.81 -1.63 13.72
CA SER A 102 -17.14 -0.73 14.68
C SER A 102 -15.64 -0.94 14.60
N PRO A 103 -14.84 0.14 14.53
CA PRO A 103 -13.39 0.04 14.44
C PRO A 103 -12.88 -0.68 15.68
N SER A 104 -12.16 -1.77 15.47
CA SER A 104 -11.67 -2.63 16.55
C SER A 104 -10.97 -1.79 17.63
N PRO A 105 -11.41 -1.89 18.89
CA PRO A 105 -10.90 -1.04 19.99
C PRO A 105 -9.40 -1.27 20.23
N GLU A 106 -8.87 -2.41 19.81
CA GLU A 106 -7.45 -2.74 19.88
C GLU A 106 -6.59 -1.86 18.96
N LEU A 107 -7.01 -1.66 17.71
CA LEU A 107 -6.29 -0.78 16.76
C LEU A 107 -6.33 0.67 17.23
N GLN A 108 -7.46 1.10 17.80
CA GLN A 108 -7.58 2.45 18.37
C GLN A 108 -6.62 2.64 19.55
N ASN A 109 -6.63 1.72 20.52
CA ASN A 109 -5.75 1.75 21.68
C ASN A 109 -4.26 1.66 21.29
N GLN A 110 -3.94 0.89 20.26
CA GLN A 110 -2.59 0.83 19.72
C GLN A 110 -2.15 2.16 19.09
N LEU A 111 -3.01 2.79 18.29
CA LEU A 111 -2.70 4.10 17.71
C LEU A 111 -2.55 5.17 18.80
N TYR A 112 -3.45 5.19 19.79
CA TYR A 112 -3.36 6.12 20.93
C TYR A 112 -2.08 5.90 21.75
N SER A 113 -1.72 4.66 22.07
CA SER A 113 -0.49 4.36 22.82
C SER A 113 0.78 4.77 22.05
N MET A 114 0.80 4.60 20.72
CA MET A 114 1.92 5.06 19.90
C MET A 114 2.06 6.58 19.87
N LEU A 115 0.93 7.30 19.91
CA LEU A 115 0.83 8.76 19.95
C LEU A 115 0.94 9.36 21.36
N GLY A 116 1.16 8.55 22.39
CA GLY A 116 1.25 9.02 23.78
C GLY A 116 -0.09 9.50 24.36
N GLY A 117 -1.22 8.99 23.86
CA GLY A 117 -2.57 9.34 24.30
C GLY A 117 -3.23 10.47 23.50
N ASP A 118 -2.58 10.98 22.45
CA ASP A 118 -3.03 12.14 21.68
C ASP A 118 -4.14 11.78 20.67
N ARG A 119 -5.38 11.66 21.17
CA ARG A 119 -6.56 11.17 20.40
C ARG A 119 -6.87 11.98 19.15
N GLU A 120 -6.71 13.30 19.22
CA GLU A 120 -7.00 14.18 18.08
C GLU A 120 -6.03 13.94 16.91
N ARG A 121 -4.75 13.69 17.19
CA ARG A 121 -3.78 13.35 16.14
C ARG A 121 -4.10 12.01 15.48
N ALA A 122 -4.57 11.03 16.26
CA ALA A 122 -4.93 9.72 15.76
C ALA A 122 -6.12 9.81 14.78
N GLU A 123 -7.16 10.57 15.15
CA GLU A 123 -8.32 10.80 14.28
C GLU A 123 -7.95 11.57 13.01
N ARG A 124 -7.05 12.56 13.10
CA ARG A 124 -6.52 13.27 11.92
C ARG A 124 -5.80 12.32 10.95
N LEU A 125 -5.00 11.38 11.45
CA LEU A 125 -4.30 10.38 10.62
C LEU A 125 -5.28 9.44 9.91
N VAL A 126 -6.30 8.97 10.63
CA VAL A 126 -7.34 8.11 10.06
C VAL A 126 -8.13 8.87 8.97
N ASN A 127 -8.52 10.13 9.23
CA ASN A 127 -9.20 10.96 8.25
C ASN A 127 -8.33 11.27 7.03
N GLN A 128 -7.03 11.47 7.22
CA GLN A 128 -6.08 11.63 6.11
C GLN A 128 -6.01 10.36 5.26
N ALA A 129 -6.03 9.17 5.88
CA ALA A 129 -6.07 7.90 5.17
C ALA A 129 -7.39 7.71 4.40
N LYS A 130 -8.54 8.10 5.00
CA LYS A 130 -9.87 8.10 4.35
C LYS A 130 -9.90 9.00 3.10
N ASN A 131 -9.33 10.20 3.20
CA ASN A 131 -9.26 11.14 2.08
C ASN A 131 -8.40 10.63 0.92
N LYS A 132 -7.30 9.90 1.21
CA LYS A 132 -6.43 9.34 0.17
C LYS A 132 -6.99 8.07 -0.47
N HIS A 133 -7.78 7.30 0.26
CA HIS A 133 -8.27 5.98 -0.17
C HIS A 133 -9.75 5.78 0.18
N PRO A 134 -10.69 6.44 -0.54
CA PRO A 134 -12.10 6.26 -0.27
C PRO A 134 -12.57 4.84 -0.60
N GLY A 135 -13.40 4.25 0.28
CA GLY A 135 -14.07 2.96 0.04
C GLY A 135 -13.47 1.73 0.73
N MET A 136 -12.46 1.88 1.58
CA MET A 136 -11.93 0.81 2.43
C MET A 136 -12.69 0.66 3.76
N SER A 137 -12.51 -0.49 4.42
CA SER A 137 -13.05 -0.78 5.76
C SER A 137 -12.44 0.13 6.82
N GLU A 138 -13.17 0.37 7.91
CA GLU A 138 -12.74 1.29 8.96
C GLU A 138 -11.43 0.83 9.63
N ASP A 139 -11.31 -0.46 9.93
CA ASP A 139 -10.09 -1.08 10.47
C ASP A 139 -8.86 -0.88 9.57
N TRP A 140 -9.06 -0.87 8.25
CA TRP A 140 -7.97 -0.65 7.30
C TRP A 140 -7.37 0.75 7.45
N TYR A 141 -8.19 1.77 7.72
CA TYR A 141 -7.68 3.13 7.95
C TYR A 141 -6.91 3.23 9.26
N TRP A 142 -7.35 2.52 10.31
CA TRP A 142 -6.65 2.47 11.60
C TRP A 142 -5.30 1.74 11.47
N GLU A 143 -5.27 0.57 10.84
CA GLU A 143 -4.04 -0.18 10.58
C GLU A 143 -3.07 0.64 9.71
N LYS A 144 -3.59 1.32 8.69
CA LYS A 144 -2.79 2.19 7.82
C LYS A 144 -2.20 3.37 8.58
N ALA A 145 -2.97 4.00 9.47
CA ALA A 145 -2.50 5.10 10.31
C ALA A 145 -1.37 4.65 11.25
N ILE A 146 -1.49 3.46 11.85
CA ILE A 146 -0.43 2.85 12.69
C ILE A 146 0.84 2.61 11.86
N ALA A 147 0.69 2.09 10.64
CA ALA A 147 1.83 1.81 9.76
C ALA A 147 2.54 3.07 9.27
N ASP A 148 1.80 4.14 8.93
CA ASP A 148 2.39 5.43 8.53
C ASP A 148 3.13 6.06 9.71
N LEU A 149 2.54 6.02 10.91
CA LEU A 149 3.16 6.52 12.12
C LEU A 149 4.46 5.77 12.48
N GLY A 150 4.47 4.45 12.27
CA GLY A 150 5.66 3.63 12.47
C GLY A 150 6.81 3.97 11.52
N ARG A 151 6.52 4.48 10.31
CA ARG A 151 7.55 4.92 9.35
C ARG A 151 8.14 6.28 9.72
N ASP A 152 7.33 7.20 10.24
CA ASP A 152 7.78 8.54 10.63
C ASP A 152 8.71 8.52 11.87
N ARG A 153 8.65 7.45 12.67
CA ARG A 153 9.46 7.27 13.88
C ARG A 153 10.83 6.59 13.62
N ARG A 154 11.07 6.04 12.43
CA ARG A 154 12.31 5.37 12.03
C ARG A 154 13.17 6.29 11.17
#